data_AF-A0A7W6UM50-F1
#
_entry.id   AF-A0A7W6UM50-F1
#
_cell.length_a   1.000
_cell.length_b   1.000
_cell.length_c   1.000
_cell.angle_alpha   90.00
_cell.angle_beta   90.00
_cell.angle_gamma   90.00
#
_symmetry.space_group_name_H-M   'P 1'
#
loop_
_entity.id
_entity.type
_entity.pdbx_description
1 polymer ?
#
loop_
_entity_poly.entity_id
_entity_poly.type
_entity_poly.pdbx_seq_one_letter_code
_entity_poly.pdbx_strand_id
1 'polypeptide(L)'
;MKEAADQSWIQTQSTSKPSLTVKPLENLTVTAGVGLQWRQTTNDAIYVQPSIPLPGTAGRGGSLTGVYEQLCIDYAFSPNLSGAIELVHFHVGDAISKAGGSDGNYVGIELKAAW
;
A
#
# COMPACT_ATOMS: atom_id res chain seq x y z
N MET A 1 -8.91 8.97 -13.95
CA MET A 1 -9.43 7.60 -14.12
C MET A 1 -8.30 6.56 -14.05
N LYS A 2 -7.49 6.57 -12.97
CA LYS A 2 -6.30 5.70 -12.85
C LYS A 2 -6.44 4.59 -11.80
N GLU A 3 -7.56 4.53 -11.07
CA GLU A 3 -7.77 3.56 -9.98
C GLU A 3 -8.40 2.22 -10.41
N ALA A 4 -9.13 2.16 -11.53
CA ALA A 4 -9.88 0.96 -11.89
C ALA A 4 -9.02 -0.14 -12.56
N ALA A 5 -7.90 0.21 -13.17
CA ALA A 5 -6.98 -0.74 -13.80
C ALA A 5 -5.91 -1.29 -12.83
N ASP A 6 -5.80 -0.73 -11.62
CA ASP A 6 -4.81 -1.09 -10.61
C ASP A 6 -5.34 -2.11 -9.57
N GLN A 7 -6.49 -2.73 -9.87
CA GLN A 7 -7.17 -3.68 -8.97
C GLN A 7 -7.30 -5.08 -9.59
N SER A 8 -7.02 -5.25 -10.88
CA SER A 8 -7.20 -6.55 -11.58
C SER A 8 -6.11 -7.58 -11.23
N TRP A 9 -4.97 -7.16 -10.69
CA TRP A 9 -3.90 -8.04 -10.19
C TRP A 9 -4.11 -8.49 -8.73
N ILE A 10 -5.10 -7.93 -8.04
CA ILE A 10 -5.55 -8.33 -6.70
C ILE A 10 -6.45 -9.59 -6.78
N GLN A 11 -6.76 -10.12 -7.97
CA GLN A 11 -7.70 -11.25 -8.13
C GLN A 11 -7.28 -12.54 -7.38
N THR A 12 -5.99 -12.76 -7.11
CA THR A 12 -5.51 -13.87 -6.26
C THR A 12 -5.25 -13.47 -4.80
N GLN A 13 -5.41 -12.21 -4.43
CA GLN A 13 -5.12 -11.71 -3.09
C GLN A 13 -6.36 -11.05 -2.47
N SER A 14 -6.81 -11.48 -1.28
CA SER A 14 -7.79 -10.63 -0.56
C SER A 14 -7.05 -9.63 0.31
N THR A 15 -7.59 -8.43 0.37
CA THR A 15 -7.00 -7.30 1.08
C THR A 15 -7.99 -6.77 2.10
N SER A 16 -7.53 -6.56 3.33
CA SER A 16 -8.25 -5.76 4.32
C SER A 16 -7.46 -4.49 4.59
N LYS A 17 -8.14 -3.34 4.63
CA LYS A 17 -7.51 -2.04 4.85
C LYS A 17 -8.27 -1.21 5.90
N PRO A 18 -8.23 -1.59 7.19
CA PRO A 18 -8.69 -0.70 8.24
C PRO A 18 -7.94 0.64 8.18
N SER A 19 -8.69 1.73 8.37
CA SER A 19 -8.13 3.08 8.42
C SER A 19 -8.82 3.94 9.46
N LEU A 20 -8.10 4.94 9.93
CA LEU A 20 -8.56 5.97 10.83
C LEU A 20 -8.17 7.33 10.26
N THR A 21 -9.16 8.22 10.13
CA THR A 21 -8.94 9.60 9.73
C THR A 21 -9.35 10.52 10.87
N VAL A 22 -8.48 11.49 11.17
CA VAL A 22 -8.72 12.52 12.19
C VAL A 22 -8.46 13.90 11.62
N LYS A 23 -9.13 14.90 12.18
CA LYS A 23 -8.96 16.31 11.85
C LYS A 23 -8.57 17.10 13.11
N PRO A 24 -7.28 17.08 13.48
CA PRO A 24 -6.83 17.75 14.70
C PRO A 24 -6.96 19.28 14.61
N LEU A 25 -6.94 19.84 13.39
CA LEU A 25 -7.18 21.26 13.10
C LEU A 25 -8.13 21.35 11.90
N GLU A 26 -8.81 22.49 11.71
CA GLU A 26 -9.74 22.69 10.60
C GLU A 26 -9.08 22.52 9.22
N ASN A 27 -7.78 22.83 9.13
CA ASN A 27 -6.99 22.79 7.91
C ASN A 27 -6.00 21.61 7.84
N LEU A 28 -6.07 20.66 8.78
CA LEU A 28 -5.19 19.49 8.83
C LEU A 28 -6.02 18.22 8.91
N THR A 29 -5.85 17.33 7.93
CA THR A 29 -6.40 15.98 7.95
C THR A 29 -5.25 14.99 8.03
N VAL A 30 -5.36 14.01 8.92
CA VAL A 30 -4.39 12.93 9.05
C VAL A 30 -5.12 11.61 8.91
N THR A 31 -4.66 10.77 8.00
CA THR A 31 -5.20 9.42 7.77
C THR A 31 -4.11 8.40 7.98
N ALA A 32 -4.37 7.44 8.86
CA ALA A 32 -3.53 6.26 9.04
C ALA A 32 -4.29 5.02 8.59
N GLY A 33 -3.63 4.10 7.92
CA GLY A 33 -4.23 2.84 7.48
C GLY A 33 -3.24 1.69 7.53
N VAL A 34 -3.77 0.49 7.73
CA VAL A 34 -2.99 -0.75 7.67
C VAL A 34 -3.64 -1.65 6.65
N GLY A 35 -2.89 -2.03 5.61
CA GLY A 35 -3.34 -2.98 4.61
C GLY A 35 -2.71 -4.34 4.81
N LEU A 36 -3.54 -5.36 4.93
CA LEU A 36 -3.13 -6.76 5.03
C LEU A 36 -3.38 -7.43 3.68
N GLN A 37 -2.36 -8.10 3.14
CA GLN A 37 -2.45 -8.80 1.86
C GLN A 37 -2.21 -10.29 2.08
N TRP A 38 -3.11 -11.11 1.53
CA TRP A 38 -2.95 -12.56 1.56
C TRP A 38 -3.39 -13.18 0.24
N ARG A 39 -2.71 -14.25 -0.17
CA ARG A 39 -3.10 -15.07 -1.32
C ARG A 39 -4.21 -16.05 -0.95
N GLN A 40 -5.12 -16.29 -1.89
CA GLN A 40 -6.20 -17.26 -1.73
C GLN A 40 -5.68 -18.70 -1.60
N THR A 41 -4.62 -19.04 -2.34
CA THR A 41 -3.97 -20.35 -2.30
C THR A 41 -2.46 -20.20 -2.26
N THR A 42 -1.79 -21.07 -1.49
CA THR A 42 -0.32 -21.13 -1.45
C THR A 42 0.27 -21.92 -2.61
N ASN A 43 -0.54 -22.65 -3.40
CA ASN A 43 -0.07 -23.43 -4.54
C ASN A 43 0.45 -22.54 -5.67
N ASP A 44 -0.05 -21.31 -5.76
CA ASP A 44 0.36 -20.34 -6.77
C ASP A 44 1.49 -19.41 -6.27
N ALA A 45 2.20 -18.81 -7.22
CA ALA A 45 3.28 -17.86 -6.96
C ALA A 45 2.75 -16.53 -6.42
N ILE A 46 3.62 -15.79 -5.72
CA ILE A 46 3.43 -14.36 -5.47
C ILE A 46 3.89 -13.61 -6.72
N TYR A 47 3.15 -12.59 -7.14
CA TYR A 47 3.46 -11.80 -8.33
C TYR A 47 3.81 -10.36 -7.95
N VAL A 48 4.85 -9.81 -8.58
CA VAL A 48 5.25 -8.41 -8.46
C VAL A 48 4.92 -7.63 -9.74
N GLN A 49 4.84 -6.31 -9.65
CA GLN A 49 4.50 -5.48 -10.81
C GLN A 49 5.52 -5.64 -11.95
N PRO A 50 5.07 -5.74 -13.22
CA PRO A 50 3.67 -5.65 -13.67
C PRO A 50 2.87 -6.96 -13.66
N SER A 51 3.50 -8.14 -13.49
CA SER A 51 2.88 -9.48 -13.26
C SER A 51 3.97 -10.56 -13.33
N ILE A 52 5.12 -10.32 -12.69
CA ILE A 52 6.27 -11.21 -12.74
C ILE A 52 6.16 -12.18 -11.56
N PRO A 53 6.10 -13.51 -11.78
CA PRO A 53 6.07 -14.47 -10.67
C PRO A 53 7.40 -14.41 -9.91
N LEU A 54 7.33 -14.27 -8.60
CA LEU A 54 8.50 -14.26 -7.72
C LEU A 54 9.02 -15.71 -7.56
N PRO A 55 10.22 -16.03 -8.07
CA PRO A 55 10.75 -17.38 -8.01
C PRO A 55 10.82 -17.92 -6.57
N GLY A 56 10.48 -19.19 -6.38
CA GLY A 56 10.56 -19.84 -5.08
C GLY A 56 9.37 -19.63 -4.13
N THR A 57 8.28 -18.99 -4.59
CA THR A 57 7.08 -18.73 -3.78
C THR A 57 5.88 -19.65 -4.08
N ALA A 58 5.81 -20.27 -5.26
CA ALA A 58 4.76 -21.22 -5.61
C ALA A 58 4.85 -22.49 -4.76
N GLY A 59 3.74 -22.88 -4.12
CA GLY A 59 3.66 -24.02 -3.21
C GLY A 59 4.47 -23.85 -1.92
N ARG A 60 4.97 -22.65 -1.62
CA ARG A 60 5.94 -22.39 -0.54
C ARG A 60 5.56 -21.16 0.27
N GLY A 61 5.73 -21.24 1.59
CA GLY A 61 5.43 -20.15 2.54
C GLY A 61 3.94 -20.03 2.89
N GLY A 62 3.58 -19.02 3.69
CA GLY A 62 2.22 -18.82 4.21
C GLY A 62 1.28 -18.03 3.28
N SER A 63 0.00 -17.93 3.65
CA SER A 63 -0.98 -17.14 2.90
C SER A 63 -0.75 -15.63 2.99
N LEU A 64 -0.19 -15.12 4.10
CA LEU A 64 0.16 -13.71 4.25
C LEU A 64 1.32 -13.35 3.30
N THR A 65 1.07 -12.44 2.37
CA THR A 65 2.05 -11.99 1.37
C THR A 65 2.75 -10.71 1.83
N GLY A 66 2.07 -9.87 2.60
CA GLY A 66 2.66 -8.70 3.22
C GLY A 66 1.66 -7.86 3.99
N VAL A 67 2.19 -6.87 4.69
CA VAL A 67 1.46 -5.87 5.45
C VAL A 67 2.01 -4.50 5.09
N TYR A 68 1.16 -3.52 4.87
CA TYR A 68 1.61 -2.14 4.68
C TYR A 68 0.94 -1.19 5.65
N GLU A 69 1.73 -0.28 6.19
CA GLU A 69 1.28 0.83 7.01
C GLU A 69 1.36 2.09 6.16
N GLN A 70 0.30 2.89 6.17
CA GLN A 70 0.20 4.11 5.38
C GLN A 70 -0.19 5.27 6.30
N LEU A 71 0.53 6.37 6.18
CA LEU A 71 0.23 7.65 6.82
C LEU A 71 0.12 8.73 5.74
N CYS A 72 -1.05 9.34 5.62
CA CYS A 72 -1.30 10.49 4.77
C CYS A 72 -1.59 11.72 5.62
N ILE A 73 -0.91 12.81 5.31
CA ILE A 73 -1.04 14.10 5.99
C ILE A 73 -1.42 15.13 4.93
N ASP A 74 -2.61 15.68 5.03
CA ASP A 74 -3.15 16.68 4.12
C ASP A 74 -3.30 18.02 4.85
N TYR A 75 -2.69 19.06 4.31
CA TYR A 75 -2.72 20.40 4.89
C TYR A 75 -3.20 21.44 3.88
N ALA A 76 -4.23 22.20 4.26
CA ALA A 76 -4.70 23.35 3.51
C ALA A 76 -3.99 24.62 4.01
N PHE A 77 -3.08 25.16 3.20
CA PHE A 77 -2.41 26.43 3.49
C PHE A 77 -3.36 27.62 3.28
N SER A 78 -4.19 27.54 2.24
CA SER A 78 -5.22 28.52 1.89
C SER A 78 -6.31 27.84 1.03
N PRO A 79 -7.43 28.50 0.71
CA PRO A 79 -8.47 27.91 -0.16
C PRO A 79 -7.98 27.49 -1.56
N ASN A 80 -6.84 28.02 -2.00
CA ASN A 80 -6.24 27.78 -3.30
C ASN A 80 -4.86 27.11 -3.24
N LEU A 81 -4.37 26.74 -2.05
CA LEU A 81 -3.07 26.07 -1.87
C LEU A 81 -3.18 24.98 -0.81
N SER A 82 -2.85 23.75 -1.21
CA SER A 82 -2.82 22.59 -0.31
C SER A 82 -1.58 21.75 -0.57
N GLY A 83 -1.13 21.03 0.44
CA GLY A 83 -0.07 20.04 0.33
C GLY A 83 -0.49 18.71 0.94
N ALA A 84 0.13 17.65 0.45
CA ALA A 84 -0.03 16.30 0.99
C ALA A 84 1.33 15.63 1.15
N ILE A 85 1.47 14.84 2.21
CA ILE A 85 2.60 13.95 2.42
C ILE A 85 2.04 12.56 2.65
N GLU A 86 2.58 11.58 1.93
CA GLU A 86 2.25 10.17 2.07
C GLU A 86 3.50 9.40 2.45
N LEU A 87 3.40 8.59 3.51
CA LEU A 87 4.45 7.68 3.96
C LEU A 87 3.87 6.28 3.97
N VAL A 88 4.55 5.34 3.32
CA VAL A 88 4.17 3.93 3.33
C VAL A 88 5.37 3.07 3.72
N HIS A 89 5.16 2.19 4.67
CA HIS A 89 6.10 1.13 5.00
C HIS A 89 5.46 -0.22 4.68
N PHE A 90 6.14 -1.03 3.87
CA PHE A 90 5.68 -2.36 3.46
C PHE A 90 6.57 -3.43 4.10
N HIS A 91 5.96 -4.26 4.94
CA HIS A 91 6.56 -5.46 5.50
C HIS A 91 6.28 -6.66 4.60
N VAL A 92 7.35 -7.30 4.13
CA VAL A 92 7.22 -8.50 3.29
C VAL A 92 6.85 -9.72 4.12
N GLY A 93 5.94 -10.56 3.62
CA GLY A 93 5.64 -11.84 4.24
C GLY A 93 6.80 -12.84 4.10
N ASP A 94 6.81 -13.88 4.94
CA ASP A 94 7.86 -14.92 4.99
C ASP A 94 8.23 -15.50 3.63
N ALA A 95 7.25 -15.71 2.75
CA ALA A 95 7.48 -16.28 1.43
C ALA A 95 8.38 -15.37 0.56
N ILE A 96 8.18 -14.06 0.65
CA ILE A 96 8.96 -13.06 -0.08
C ILE A 96 10.34 -12.89 0.57
N SER A 97 10.40 -12.83 1.91
CA SER A 97 11.67 -12.75 2.63
C SER A 97 12.60 -13.94 2.32
N LYS A 98 12.06 -15.17 2.32
CA LYS A 98 12.81 -16.39 1.96
C LYS A 98 13.23 -16.44 0.50
N ALA A 99 12.54 -15.73 -0.38
CA ALA A 99 12.92 -15.56 -1.78
C ALA A 99 13.99 -14.47 -1.99
N GLY A 100 14.48 -13.86 -0.90
CA GLY A 100 15.49 -12.79 -0.93
C GLY A 100 14.91 -11.38 -1.03
N GLY A 101 13.59 -11.23 -0.89
CA GLY A 101 12.95 -9.91 -0.81
C GLY A 101 13.11 -9.27 0.57
N SER A 102 12.93 -7.96 0.62
CA SER A 102 13.05 -7.15 1.83
C SER A 102 11.91 -6.13 1.94
N ASP A 103 11.74 -5.58 3.14
CA ASP A 103 10.80 -4.51 3.40
C ASP A 103 11.05 -3.28 2.49
N GLY A 104 9.99 -2.53 2.21
CA GLY A 104 9.99 -1.38 1.31
C GLY A 104 9.48 -0.12 1.99
N ASN A 105 10.02 1.03 1.58
CA ASN A 105 9.56 2.34 2.04
C ASN A 105 9.19 3.20 0.83
N TYR A 106 8.07 3.91 0.92
CA TYR A 106 7.66 4.89 -0.07
C TYR A 106 7.31 6.21 0.62
N VAL A 107 7.75 7.30 0.01
CA VAL A 107 7.45 8.67 0.44
C VAL A 107 6.96 9.45 -0.76
N GLY A 108 5.75 9.97 -0.67
CA GLY A 108 5.14 10.90 -1.61
C GLY A 108 5.00 12.28 -1.00
N ILE A 109 5.29 13.32 -1.77
CA ILE A 109 5.04 14.71 -1.37
C ILE A 109 4.37 15.39 -2.56
N GLU A 110 3.27 16.08 -2.29
CA GLU A 110 2.48 16.77 -3.30
C GLU A 110 2.15 18.19 -2.84
N LEU A 111 2.14 19.13 -3.79
CA LEU A 111 1.65 20.48 -3.60
C LEU A 111 0.67 20.82 -4.73
N LYS A 112 -0.52 21.28 -4.38
CA LYS A 112 -1.60 21.64 -5.30
C LYS A 112 -1.93 23.12 -5.15
N ALA A 113 -1.86 23.85 -6.25
CA ALA A 113 -2.26 25.24 -6.34
C ALA A 113 -3.37 25.40 -7.40
N ALA A 114 -4.40 26.20 -7.08
CA ALA A 114 -5.44 26.61 -8.01
C ALA A 114 -5.39 28.14 -8.20
N TRP A 115 -5.75 28.60 -9.39
CA TRP A 115 -5.74 30.01 -9.78
C TRP A 115 -7.13 30.49 -10.22
#